data_AF-D3EK03-F1
#
_entry.id   AF-D3EK03-F1
#
_cell.length_a   1.000
_cell.length_b   1.000
_cell.length_c   1.000
_cell.angle_alpha   90.00
_cell.angle_beta   90.00
_cell.angle_gamma   90.00
#
_symmetry.space_group_name_H-M   'P 1'
#
loop_
_entity.id
_entity.type
_entity.pdbx_description
1 polymer ?
#
loop_
_entity_poly.entity_id
_entity_poly.type
_entity_poly.pdbx_seq_one_letter_code
_entity_poly.pdbx_strand_id
1 'polypeptide(L)'
;MLTTQQLKDIEQLQSECELHDHVQLKLNWEMLRERNTENLDFFHYEENELVAFLGLYPFGSTVEICGMVKPAERRKGHFQRLFHLGMEQVKLAGYKKILLNAPAGSDAAKAFLHQLGAEHAFSEHQMTWQEMPLEDSDGILLRQATLEDYETSVRLSVEAFGLDEEDARAMESHHFADNTGMFMIDVNEETVGKLRVSREEGQAWIYGFSILPEYQGRGIGRKALRRIVKEQSSAGYSVHLEVETKNDHALRLYESVGFQAVHAQDYYQYECR
;
A
#
# COMPACT_ATOMS: atom_id res chain seq x y z
N MET A 1 8.69 -17.81 -6.42
CA MET A 1 7.45 -17.31 -7.06
C MET A 1 6.30 -18.21 -6.65
N LEU A 2 5.15 -17.64 -6.32
CA LEU A 2 3.94 -18.40 -5.99
C LEU A 2 3.34 -19.06 -7.23
N THR A 3 2.79 -20.26 -7.06
CA THR A 3 2.06 -20.95 -8.14
C THR A 3 0.70 -20.29 -8.38
N THR A 4 0.15 -20.44 -9.60
CA THR A 4 -1.22 -20.02 -9.91
C THR A 4 -2.25 -20.61 -8.95
N GLN A 5 -2.04 -21.84 -8.47
CA GLN A 5 -2.94 -22.45 -7.49
C GLN A 5 -2.86 -21.76 -6.13
N GLN A 6 -1.65 -21.48 -5.62
CA GLN A 6 -1.48 -20.76 -4.36
C GLN A 6 -2.11 -19.36 -4.40
N LEU A 7 -1.98 -18.63 -5.51
CA LEU A 7 -2.62 -17.32 -5.67
C LEU A 7 -4.15 -17.44 -5.57
N LYS A 8 -4.75 -18.45 -6.22
CA LYS A 8 -6.19 -18.72 -6.11
C LYS A 8 -6.61 -19.13 -4.70
N ASP A 9 -5.80 -19.92 -4.02
CA ASP A 9 -6.09 -20.34 -2.65
C ASP A 9 -6.06 -19.14 -1.68
N ILE A 10 -5.10 -18.22 -1.86
CA ILE A 10 -5.03 -16.95 -1.11
C ILE A 10 -6.28 -16.11 -1.40
N GLU A 11 -6.67 -15.95 -2.67
CA GLU A 11 -7.84 -15.17 -3.09
C GLU A 11 -9.13 -15.73 -2.49
N GLN A 12 -9.29 -17.05 -2.52
CA GLN A 12 -10.43 -17.75 -1.93
C GLN A 12 -10.49 -17.55 -0.41
N LEU A 13 -9.36 -17.74 0.29
CA LEU A 13 -9.30 -17.56 1.74
C LEU A 13 -9.53 -16.10 2.15
N GLN A 14 -9.00 -15.14 1.40
CA GLN A 14 -9.26 -13.71 1.60
C GLN A 14 -10.76 -13.43 1.48
N SER A 15 -11.38 -13.86 0.39
CA SER A 15 -12.81 -13.68 0.13
C SER A 15 -13.68 -14.25 1.25
N GLU A 16 -13.35 -15.44 1.76
CA GLU A 16 -14.08 -16.06 2.87
C GLU A 16 -13.94 -15.24 4.17
N CYS A 17 -12.73 -14.78 4.49
CA CYS A 17 -12.50 -13.97 5.69
C CYS A 17 -13.21 -12.61 5.62
N GLU A 18 -13.11 -11.93 4.49
CA GLU A 18 -13.73 -10.62 4.26
C GLU A 18 -15.26 -10.69 4.29
N LEU A 19 -15.84 -11.71 3.67
CA LEU A 19 -17.29 -11.94 3.67
C LEU A 19 -17.82 -12.21 5.09
N HIS A 20 -17.11 -13.05 5.85
CA HIS A 20 -17.53 -13.43 7.20
C HIS A 20 -17.43 -12.26 8.19
N ASP A 21 -16.35 -11.49 8.13
CA ASP A 21 -16.06 -10.43 9.10
C ASP A 21 -16.58 -9.04 8.67
N HIS A 22 -17.05 -8.89 7.43
CA HIS A 22 -17.42 -7.61 6.84
C HIS A 22 -16.28 -6.58 6.87
N VAL A 23 -15.07 -7.04 6.52
CA VAL A 23 -13.85 -6.23 6.46
C VAL A 23 -13.17 -6.38 5.11
N GLN A 24 -12.15 -5.56 4.84
CA GLN A 24 -11.27 -5.69 3.67
C GLN A 24 -9.82 -5.85 4.14
N LEU A 25 -9.18 -6.97 3.79
CA LEU A 25 -7.78 -7.25 4.07
C LEU A 25 -6.89 -6.53 3.05
N LYS A 26 -5.72 -6.06 3.49
CA LYS A 26 -4.73 -5.38 2.65
C LYS A 26 -3.55 -6.31 2.34
N LEU A 27 -3.80 -7.33 1.52
CA LEU A 27 -2.71 -8.10 0.91
C LEU A 27 -2.10 -7.31 -0.25
N ASN A 28 -0.77 -7.28 -0.35
CA ASN A 28 -0.11 -6.67 -1.51
C ASN A 28 -0.08 -7.66 -2.68
N TRP A 29 -1.14 -7.60 -3.49
CA TRP A 29 -1.38 -8.49 -4.62
C TRP A 29 -0.38 -8.32 -5.77
N GLU A 30 0.09 -7.10 -6.01
CA GLU A 30 1.19 -6.81 -6.95
C GLU A 30 2.44 -7.62 -6.56
N MET A 31 2.88 -7.49 -5.30
CA MET A 31 4.02 -8.26 -4.79
C MET A 31 3.77 -9.77 -4.80
N LEU A 32 2.58 -10.24 -4.43
CA LEU A 32 2.28 -11.69 -4.41
C LEU A 32 2.45 -12.33 -5.79
N ARG A 33 2.10 -11.62 -6.86
CA ARG A 33 2.20 -12.12 -8.24
C ARG A 33 3.60 -11.98 -8.83
N GLU A 34 4.32 -10.93 -8.48
CA GLU A 34 5.58 -10.57 -9.14
C GLU A 34 6.82 -11.04 -8.38
N ARG A 35 6.73 -11.25 -7.06
CA ARG A 35 7.93 -11.51 -6.25
C ARG A 35 8.59 -12.85 -6.58
N ASN A 36 9.90 -12.77 -6.74
CA ASN A 36 10.76 -13.91 -7.00
C ASN A 36 11.44 -14.44 -5.73
N THR A 37 11.32 -13.73 -4.61
CA THR A 37 11.96 -14.08 -3.34
C THR A 37 11.25 -15.26 -2.69
N GLU A 38 12.04 -16.24 -2.25
CA GLU A 38 11.54 -17.35 -1.43
C GLU A 38 11.39 -16.91 0.04
N ASN A 39 10.52 -17.57 0.79
CA ASN A 39 10.32 -17.40 2.24
C ASN A 39 9.59 -16.13 2.73
N LEU A 40 8.87 -15.40 1.86
CA LEU A 40 8.02 -14.27 2.29
C LEU A 40 6.52 -14.65 2.44
N ASP A 41 6.20 -15.91 2.20
CA ASP A 41 4.83 -16.43 2.14
C ASP A 41 4.72 -17.70 2.98
N PHE A 42 3.85 -17.69 3.99
CA PHE A 42 3.66 -18.82 4.90
C PHE A 42 2.23 -19.34 4.80
N PHE A 43 2.11 -20.64 4.57
CA PHE A 43 0.84 -21.32 4.32
C PHE A 43 0.59 -22.40 5.37
N HIS A 44 -0.66 -22.59 5.77
CA HIS A 44 -1.12 -23.77 6.50
C HIS A 44 -2.29 -24.38 5.75
N TYR A 45 -2.08 -25.57 5.18
CA TYR A 45 -3.10 -26.34 4.47
C TYR A 45 -3.64 -27.49 5.33
N GLU A 46 -4.94 -27.74 5.24
CA GLU A 46 -5.59 -28.95 5.77
C GLU A 46 -6.46 -29.57 4.68
N GLU A 47 -6.34 -30.87 4.43
CA GLU A 47 -7.11 -31.59 3.40
C GLU A 47 -7.11 -30.91 2.01
N ASN A 48 -5.96 -30.31 1.62
CA ASN A 48 -5.75 -29.52 0.40
C ASN A 48 -6.48 -28.17 0.34
N GLU A 49 -7.03 -27.69 1.44
CA GLU A 49 -7.60 -26.36 1.58
C GLU A 49 -6.65 -25.43 2.36
N LEU A 50 -6.47 -24.20 1.88
CA LEU A 50 -5.68 -23.20 2.61
C LEU A 50 -6.47 -22.66 3.80
N VAL A 51 -6.02 -22.98 5.01
CA VAL A 51 -6.69 -22.63 6.26
C VAL A 51 -6.14 -21.34 6.88
N ALA A 52 -4.84 -21.09 6.71
CA ALA A 52 -4.22 -19.85 7.17
C ALA A 52 -3.09 -19.41 6.26
N PHE A 53 -2.91 -18.10 6.16
CA PHE A 53 -1.88 -17.46 5.35
C PHE A 53 -1.26 -16.27 6.08
N LEU A 54 0.04 -16.04 5.86
CA LEU A 54 0.78 -14.87 6.30
C LEU A 54 1.73 -14.43 5.17
N GLY A 55 1.61 -13.17 4.74
CA GLY A 55 2.52 -12.54 3.79
C GLY A 55 3.41 -11.49 4.46
N LEU A 56 4.68 -11.46 4.08
CA LEU A 56 5.65 -10.41 4.42
C LEU A 56 5.89 -9.52 3.20
N TYR A 57 5.73 -8.21 3.33
CA TYR A 57 5.80 -7.23 2.24
C TYR A 57 6.88 -6.18 2.55
N PRO A 58 8.09 -6.35 2.02
CA PRO A 58 9.20 -5.46 2.33
C PRO A 58 9.16 -4.14 1.53
N PHE A 59 9.45 -3.04 2.22
CA PHE A 59 9.61 -1.69 1.69
C PHE A 59 10.87 -1.07 2.30
N GLY A 60 12.00 -1.22 1.58
CA GLY A 60 13.32 -0.91 2.13
C GLY A 60 13.60 -1.74 3.39
N SER A 61 13.94 -1.07 4.48
CA SER A 61 14.21 -1.66 5.79
C SER A 61 12.95 -1.96 6.62
N THR A 62 11.77 -1.55 6.15
CA THR A 62 10.48 -1.85 6.79
C THR A 62 9.87 -3.10 6.15
N VAL A 63 9.22 -3.94 6.96
CA VAL A 63 8.37 -5.04 6.47
C VAL A 63 6.95 -4.87 6.99
N GLU A 64 6.00 -4.83 6.07
CA GLU A 64 4.57 -4.91 6.39
C GLU A 64 4.11 -6.36 6.38
N ILE A 65 3.19 -6.71 7.27
CA ILE A 65 2.73 -8.08 7.45
C ILE A 65 1.21 -8.08 7.50
N CYS A 66 0.60 -8.87 6.63
CA CYS A 66 -0.84 -9.13 6.66
C CYS A 66 -1.05 -10.63 6.61
N GLY A 67 -2.08 -11.10 7.30
CA GLY A 67 -2.43 -12.50 7.26
C GLY A 67 -3.82 -12.77 7.78
N MET A 68 -4.25 -14.02 7.61
CA MET A 68 -5.64 -14.41 7.73
C MET A 68 -5.77 -15.87 8.13
N VAL A 69 -6.89 -16.20 8.77
CA VAL A 69 -7.28 -17.56 9.13
C VAL A 69 -8.75 -17.74 8.82
N LYS A 70 -9.05 -18.87 8.16
CA LYS A 70 -10.40 -19.32 7.85
C LYS A 70 -11.29 -19.23 9.09
N PRO A 71 -12.48 -18.59 9.02
CA PRO A 71 -13.29 -18.30 10.22
C PRO A 71 -13.56 -19.52 11.12
N ALA A 72 -13.88 -20.67 10.54
CA ALA A 72 -14.16 -21.92 11.27
C ALA A 72 -12.92 -22.53 11.96
N GLU A 73 -11.72 -22.13 11.55
CA GLU A 73 -10.43 -22.65 12.01
C GLU A 73 -9.71 -21.71 13.00
N ARG A 74 -10.36 -20.59 13.36
CA ARG A 74 -9.80 -19.64 14.32
C ARG A 74 -9.64 -20.25 15.70
N ARG A 75 -8.72 -19.68 16.49
CA ARG A 75 -8.41 -20.08 17.88
C ARG A 75 -7.81 -21.49 18.04
N LYS A 76 -7.41 -22.14 16.95
CA LYS A 76 -6.67 -23.42 16.94
C LYS A 76 -5.14 -23.27 16.86
N GLY A 77 -4.64 -22.03 16.83
CA GLY A 77 -3.19 -21.73 16.86
C GLY A 77 -2.50 -21.65 15.49
N HIS A 78 -3.22 -21.81 14.37
CA HIS A 78 -2.64 -21.75 13.02
C HIS A 78 -1.89 -20.43 12.76
N PHE A 79 -2.53 -19.29 13.02
CA PHE A 79 -1.88 -17.99 12.80
C PHE A 79 -0.64 -17.79 13.67
N GLN A 80 -0.69 -18.20 14.93
CA GLN A 80 0.44 -18.06 15.85
C GLN A 80 1.67 -18.84 15.35
N ARG A 81 1.45 -20.03 14.78
CA ARG A 81 2.51 -20.81 14.15
C ARG A 81 3.09 -20.09 12.93
N LEU A 82 2.25 -19.63 12.00
CA LEU A 82 2.72 -18.91 10.82
C LEU A 82 3.45 -17.62 11.18
N PHE A 83 2.92 -16.87 12.16
CA PHE A 83 3.53 -15.65 12.68
C PHE A 83 4.93 -15.92 13.25
N HIS A 84 5.10 -17.01 14.02
CA HIS A 84 6.42 -17.38 14.54
C HIS A 84 7.44 -17.63 13.42
N LEU A 85 7.06 -18.41 12.41
CA LEU A 85 7.90 -18.67 11.23
C LEU A 85 8.23 -17.38 10.47
N GLY A 86 7.23 -16.52 10.26
CA GLY A 86 7.42 -15.20 9.65
C GLY A 86 8.41 -14.33 10.43
N MET A 87 8.31 -14.32 11.75
CA MET A 87 9.22 -13.54 12.61
C MET A 87 10.65 -14.07 12.58
N GLU A 88 10.86 -15.39 12.46
CA GLU A 88 12.21 -15.94 12.24
C GLU A 88 12.80 -15.41 10.93
N GLN A 89 12.02 -15.41 9.85
CA GLN A 89 12.47 -14.86 8.57
C GLN A 89 12.74 -13.35 8.65
N VAL A 90 11.89 -12.59 9.33
CA VAL A 90 12.08 -11.14 9.51
C VAL A 90 13.39 -10.85 10.24
N LYS A 91 13.70 -11.61 11.30
CA LYS A 91 14.98 -11.51 12.02
C LYS A 91 16.17 -11.86 11.13
N LEU A 92 16.06 -12.93 10.34
CA LEU A 92 17.13 -13.37 9.42
C LEU A 92 17.41 -12.34 8.31
N ALA A 93 16.35 -11.72 7.77
CA ALA A 93 16.45 -10.70 6.73
C ALA A 93 16.94 -9.33 7.27
N GLY A 94 16.88 -9.11 8.58
CA GLY A 94 17.41 -7.91 9.22
C GLY A 94 16.55 -6.65 9.01
N TYR A 95 15.23 -6.79 8.84
CA TYR A 95 14.33 -5.64 8.77
C TYR A 95 14.39 -4.82 10.07
N LYS A 96 14.48 -3.50 9.93
CA LYS A 96 14.61 -2.55 11.05
C LYS A 96 13.26 -2.22 11.67
N LYS A 97 12.17 -2.27 10.88
CA LYS A 97 10.82 -1.91 11.30
C LYS A 97 9.81 -2.97 10.85
N ILE A 98 8.90 -3.35 11.75
CA ILE A 98 7.86 -4.35 11.50
C ILE A 98 6.52 -3.68 11.72
N LEU A 99 5.67 -3.72 10.70
CA LEU A 99 4.31 -3.19 10.75
C LEU A 99 3.31 -4.32 10.48
N LEU A 100 2.45 -4.59 11.45
CA LEU A 100 1.35 -5.53 11.31
C LEU A 100 0.12 -4.74 10.84
N ASN A 101 -0.33 -5.02 9.61
CA ASN A 101 -1.53 -4.44 9.04
C ASN A 101 -2.75 -5.26 9.46
N ALA A 102 -3.83 -4.57 9.83
CA ALA A 102 -5.13 -5.18 10.04
C ALA A 102 -6.27 -4.23 9.65
N PRO A 103 -7.41 -4.75 9.14
CA PRO A 103 -8.58 -3.94 8.92
C PRO A 103 -9.07 -3.33 10.24
N ALA A 104 -9.37 -2.03 10.26
CA ALA A 104 -9.77 -1.33 11.48
C ALA A 104 -11.06 -1.89 12.11
N GLY A 105 -11.89 -2.60 11.34
CA GLY A 105 -13.10 -3.30 11.81
C GLY A 105 -12.86 -4.70 12.38
N SER A 106 -11.64 -5.26 12.30
CA SER A 106 -11.40 -6.66 12.66
C SER A 106 -11.14 -6.85 14.17
N ASP A 107 -12.17 -7.27 14.91
CA ASP A 107 -12.05 -7.59 16.34
C ASP A 107 -11.08 -8.76 16.60
N ALA A 108 -11.08 -9.75 15.69
CA ALA A 108 -10.18 -10.89 15.78
C ALA A 108 -8.71 -10.48 15.66
N ALA A 109 -8.39 -9.60 14.70
CA ALA A 109 -7.03 -9.08 14.53
C ALA A 109 -6.62 -8.22 15.74
N LYS A 110 -7.47 -7.30 16.20
CA LYS A 110 -7.21 -6.47 17.38
C LYS A 110 -6.90 -7.29 18.62
N ALA A 111 -7.68 -8.34 18.87
CA ALA A 111 -7.44 -9.23 20.01
C ALA A 111 -6.09 -9.95 19.91
N PHE A 112 -5.72 -10.43 18.72
CA PHE A 112 -4.43 -11.07 18.49
C PHE A 112 -3.25 -10.10 18.65
N LEU A 113 -3.34 -8.92 18.04
CA LEU A 113 -2.29 -7.88 18.08
C LEU A 113 -2.05 -7.37 19.50
N HIS A 114 -3.14 -7.18 20.27
CA HIS A 114 -3.04 -6.85 21.69
C HIS A 114 -2.36 -7.98 22.49
N GLN A 115 -2.69 -9.24 22.21
CA GLN A 115 -2.04 -10.39 22.87
C GLN A 115 -0.54 -10.48 22.55
N LEU A 116 -0.13 -10.12 21.33
CA LEU A 116 1.28 -10.03 20.96
C LEU A 116 2.01 -8.88 21.66
N GLY A 117 1.29 -7.90 22.18
CA GLY A 117 1.85 -6.65 22.69
C GLY A 117 2.34 -5.73 21.57
N ALA A 118 1.73 -5.81 20.38
CA ALA A 118 1.97 -4.85 19.31
C ALA A 118 1.29 -3.52 19.65
N GLU A 119 1.95 -2.41 19.35
CA GLU A 119 1.47 -1.07 19.66
C GLU A 119 0.84 -0.44 18.42
N HIS A 120 -0.32 0.20 18.57
CA HIS A 120 -0.91 0.95 17.46
C HIS A 120 0.03 2.09 17.05
N ALA A 121 0.38 2.15 15.76
CA ALA A 121 1.27 3.17 15.22
C ALA A 121 0.45 4.27 14.53
N PHE A 122 -0.32 3.90 13.51
CA PHE A 122 -1.15 4.82 12.74
C PHE A 122 -2.30 4.06 12.05
N SER A 123 -3.22 4.81 11.46
CA SER A 123 -4.30 4.28 10.66
C SER A 123 -4.35 5.01 9.33
N GLU A 124 -4.72 4.30 8.27
CA GLU A 124 -4.92 4.87 6.93
C GLU A 124 -6.39 4.75 6.51
N HIS A 125 -6.89 5.78 5.84
CA HIS A 125 -8.11 5.70 5.07
C HIS A 125 -7.80 5.20 3.67
N GLN A 126 -8.56 4.20 3.23
CA GLN A 126 -8.69 3.91 1.82
C GLN A 126 -9.80 4.81 1.26
N MET A 127 -9.47 5.59 0.23
CA MET A 127 -10.40 6.53 -0.37
C MET A 127 -10.69 6.18 -1.81
N THR A 128 -11.96 6.35 -2.20
CA THR A 128 -12.43 6.13 -3.57
C THR A 128 -12.95 7.44 -4.12
N TRP A 129 -12.54 7.79 -5.34
CA TRP A 129 -13.06 8.95 -6.05
C TRP A 129 -14.52 8.74 -6.43
N GLN A 130 -15.35 9.72 -6.09
CA GLN A 130 -16.74 9.81 -6.53
C GLN A 130 -16.85 10.78 -7.68
N GLU A 131 -17.68 10.42 -8.67
CA GLU A 131 -17.83 11.22 -9.87
C GLU A 131 -18.28 12.64 -9.56
N MET A 132 -17.48 13.60 -10.00
CA MET A 132 -17.79 15.02 -9.90
C MET A 132 -17.14 15.81 -11.04
N PRO A 133 -17.63 17.03 -11.35
CA PRO A 133 -16.97 17.88 -12.33
C PRO A 133 -15.51 18.18 -11.93
N LEU A 134 -14.58 17.87 -12.82
CA LEU A 134 -13.15 18.17 -12.66
C LEU A 134 -12.78 19.35 -13.56
N GLU A 135 -12.32 20.43 -12.92
CA GLU A 135 -11.79 21.61 -13.61
C GLU A 135 -10.51 21.26 -14.38
N ASP A 136 -10.29 21.96 -15.49
CA ASP A 136 -9.04 21.85 -16.23
C ASP A 136 -7.86 22.34 -15.38
N SER A 137 -6.72 21.68 -15.58
CA SER A 137 -5.55 21.77 -14.71
C SER A 137 -4.36 22.33 -15.46
N ASP A 138 -4.46 23.60 -15.84
CA ASP A 138 -3.42 24.31 -16.60
C ASP A 138 -2.22 24.71 -15.73
N GLY A 139 -1.07 24.91 -16.38
CA GLY A 139 0.17 25.36 -15.74
C GLY A 139 0.93 24.25 -15.00
N ILE A 140 0.56 22.99 -15.23
CA ILE A 140 1.35 21.82 -14.86
C ILE A 140 1.49 20.92 -16.09
N LEU A 141 2.54 20.10 -16.12
CA LEU A 141 2.66 18.96 -17.02
C LEU A 141 2.78 17.69 -16.20
N LEU A 142 1.97 16.68 -16.52
CA LEU A 142 2.10 15.34 -15.97
C LEU A 142 2.71 14.46 -17.07
N ARG A 143 3.92 13.96 -16.86
CA ARG A 143 4.66 13.15 -17.83
C ARG A 143 5.11 11.82 -17.23
N GLN A 144 5.32 10.81 -18.05
CA GLN A 144 5.96 9.57 -17.60
C GLN A 144 7.39 9.88 -17.10
N ALA A 145 7.78 9.22 -16.02
CA ALA A 145 9.14 9.29 -15.52
C ALA A 145 10.12 8.57 -16.45
N THR A 146 11.34 9.06 -16.52
CA THR A 146 12.46 8.43 -17.22
C THR A 146 13.57 8.14 -16.22
N LEU A 147 14.57 7.33 -16.58
CA LEU A 147 15.70 7.03 -15.68
C LEU A 147 16.47 8.29 -15.23
N GLU A 148 16.39 9.39 -15.98
CA GLU A 148 16.98 10.68 -15.59
C GLU A 148 16.29 11.31 -14.37
N ASP A 149 15.04 10.92 -14.09
CA ASP A 149 14.26 11.40 -12.96
C ASP A 149 14.57 10.67 -11.65
N TYR A 150 15.41 9.63 -11.67
CA TYR A 150 15.67 8.78 -10.50
C TYR A 150 16.10 9.59 -9.27
N GLU A 151 17.11 10.45 -9.41
CA GLU A 151 17.60 11.27 -8.28
C GLU A 151 16.55 12.27 -7.79
N THR A 152 15.75 12.85 -8.68
CA THR A 152 14.63 13.72 -8.31
C THR A 152 13.54 12.94 -7.57
N SER A 153 13.27 11.70 -7.98
CA SER A 153 12.32 10.82 -7.31
C SER A 153 12.78 10.45 -5.90
N VAL A 154 14.07 10.11 -5.73
CA VAL A 154 14.68 9.85 -4.41
C VAL A 154 14.55 11.09 -3.53
N ARG A 155 14.90 12.27 -4.07
CA ARG A 155 14.77 13.55 -3.35
C ARG A 155 13.33 13.81 -2.89
N LEU A 156 12.34 13.57 -3.74
CA LEU A 156 10.91 13.68 -3.38
C LEU A 156 10.54 12.72 -2.25
N SER A 157 11.02 11.48 -2.27
CA SER A 157 10.80 10.51 -1.20
C SER A 157 11.40 10.95 0.13
N VAL A 158 12.61 11.49 0.11
CA VAL A 158 13.29 11.95 1.32
C VAL A 158 12.64 13.24 1.86
N GLU A 159 12.50 14.27 1.01
CA GLU A 159 12.09 15.60 1.46
C GLU A 159 10.59 15.73 1.73
N ALA A 160 9.74 15.05 0.94
CA ALA A 160 8.29 15.18 1.08
C ALA A 160 7.68 14.13 2.04
N PHE A 161 8.25 12.92 2.11
CA PHE A 161 7.76 11.85 3.00
C PHE A 161 8.65 11.61 4.23
N GLY A 162 9.84 12.22 4.31
CA GLY A 162 10.74 12.02 5.44
C GLY A 162 11.35 10.63 5.50
N LEU A 163 11.43 9.93 4.37
CA LEU A 163 12.05 8.61 4.30
C LEU A 163 13.58 8.71 4.49
N ASP A 164 14.16 7.68 5.08
CA ASP A 164 15.61 7.50 5.05
C ASP A 164 16.09 7.34 3.61
N GLU A 165 17.26 7.90 3.28
CA GLU A 165 17.76 7.89 1.91
C GLU A 165 18.05 6.47 1.39
N GLU A 166 18.51 5.56 2.25
CA GLU A 166 18.75 4.15 1.88
C GLU A 166 17.44 3.48 1.47
N ASP A 167 16.39 3.68 2.27
CA ASP A 167 15.05 3.14 2.02
C ASP A 167 14.41 3.77 0.77
N ALA A 168 14.52 5.09 0.62
CA ALA A 168 14.06 5.79 -0.57
C ALA A 168 14.73 5.23 -1.83
N ARG A 169 16.07 5.08 -1.84
CA ARG A 169 16.80 4.54 -2.99
C ARG A 169 16.40 3.10 -3.29
N ALA A 170 16.23 2.25 -2.27
CA ALA A 170 15.77 0.88 -2.45
C ALA A 170 14.39 0.84 -3.12
N MET A 171 13.43 1.63 -2.62
CA MET A 171 12.07 1.69 -3.16
C MET A 171 12.03 2.25 -4.59
N GLU A 172 12.70 3.38 -4.84
CA GLU A 172 12.73 3.99 -6.17
C GLU A 172 13.41 3.09 -7.21
N SER A 173 14.46 2.36 -6.82
CA SER A 173 15.14 1.43 -7.74
C SER A 173 14.19 0.37 -8.29
N HIS A 174 13.30 -0.16 -7.45
CA HIS A 174 12.25 -1.10 -7.88
C HIS A 174 11.26 -0.41 -8.83
N HIS A 175 10.77 0.78 -8.49
CA HIS A 175 9.79 1.48 -9.33
C HIS A 175 10.31 1.85 -10.72
N PHE A 176 11.60 2.16 -10.86
CA PHE A 176 12.19 2.50 -12.15
C PHE A 176 12.62 1.26 -12.97
N ALA A 177 12.99 0.16 -12.31
CA ALA A 177 13.34 -1.08 -13.01
C ALA A 177 12.14 -1.67 -13.78
N ASP A 178 10.94 -1.58 -13.21
CA ASP A 178 9.74 -2.22 -13.74
C ASP A 178 8.84 -1.27 -14.56
N ASN A 179 9.33 -0.07 -14.90
CA ASN A 179 8.60 0.96 -15.66
C ASN A 179 7.18 1.23 -15.10
N THR A 180 7.09 1.40 -13.78
CA THR A 180 5.90 1.12 -12.96
C THR A 180 4.75 2.15 -12.99
N GLY A 181 4.55 2.85 -14.11
CA GLY A 181 3.50 3.87 -14.20
C GLY A 181 3.75 5.08 -13.29
N MET A 182 5.03 5.39 -13.04
CA MET A 182 5.46 6.59 -12.34
C MET A 182 5.34 7.81 -13.25
N PHE A 183 4.75 8.88 -12.72
CA PHE A 183 4.61 10.17 -13.37
C PHE A 183 5.34 11.25 -12.60
N MET A 184 6.00 12.15 -13.33
CA MET A 184 6.58 13.38 -12.81
C MET A 184 5.64 14.56 -13.07
N ILE A 185 5.64 15.51 -12.13
CA ILE A 185 4.83 16.72 -12.15
C ILE A 185 5.77 17.90 -12.39
N ASP A 186 5.69 18.50 -13.57
CA ASP A 186 6.52 19.65 -13.95
C ASP A 186 5.73 20.97 -13.87
N VAL A 187 6.41 22.01 -13.43
CA VAL A 187 5.94 23.40 -13.39
C VAL A 187 7.06 24.31 -13.88
N ASN A 188 6.79 25.12 -14.90
CA ASN A 188 7.78 26.04 -15.50
C ASN A 188 9.12 25.34 -15.83
N GLU A 189 9.06 24.17 -16.45
CA GLU A 189 10.22 23.35 -16.84
C GLU A 189 10.99 22.69 -15.68
N GLU A 190 10.52 22.81 -14.44
CA GLU A 190 11.10 22.16 -13.28
C GLU A 190 10.21 21.02 -12.76
N THR A 191 10.80 19.87 -12.47
CA THR A 191 10.11 18.73 -11.86
C THR A 191 9.98 18.92 -10.36
N VAL A 192 8.74 19.08 -9.88
CA VAL A 192 8.44 19.49 -8.50
C VAL A 192 7.66 18.45 -7.71
N GLY A 193 7.27 17.35 -8.35
CA GLY A 193 6.43 16.33 -7.75
C GLY A 193 6.42 15.03 -8.52
N LYS A 194 5.84 14.00 -7.91
CA LYS A 194 5.61 12.70 -8.53
C LYS A 194 4.35 12.04 -8.02
N LEU A 195 3.84 11.08 -8.77
CA LEU A 195 2.85 10.11 -8.33
C LEU A 195 3.00 8.84 -9.15
N ARG A 196 2.60 7.70 -8.60
CA ARG A 196 2.55 6.42 -9.30
C ARG A 196 1.10 5.98 -9.48
N VAL A 197 0.78 5.38 -10.61
CA VAL A 197 -0.51 4.72 -10.83
C VAL A 197 -0.30 3.23 -11.11
N SER A 198 -0.79 2.38 -10.19
CA SER A 198 -0.93 0.93 -10.44
C SER A 198 -2.35 0.63 -10.91
N ARG A 199 -2.51 -0.31 -11.85
CA ARG A 199 -3.82 -0.64 -12.44
C ARG A 199 -4.05 -2.13 -12.38
N GLU A 200 -5.16 -2.52 -11.77
CA GLU A 200 -5.52 -3.93 -11.62
C GLU A 200 -7.04 -4.07 -11.53
N GLU A 201 -7.60 -5.09 -12.20
CA GLU A 201 -9.02 -5.48 -12.07
C GLU A 201 -10.03 -4.33 -12.24
N GLY A 202 -9.73 -3.38 -13.14
CA GLY A 202 -10.59 -2.21 -13.38
C GLY A 202 -10.44 -1.09 -12.35
N GLN A 203 -9.48 -1.19 -11.44
CA GLN A 203 -9.12 -0.19 -10.45
C GLN A 203 -7.78 0.48 -10.82
N ALA A 204 -7.67 1.77 -10.55
CA ALA A 204 -6.43 2.54 -10.64
C ALA A 204 -6.10 3.11 -9.25
N TRP A 205 -4.94 2.73 -8.72
CA TRP A 205 -4.48 3.13 -7.40
C TRP A 205 -3.34 4.14 -7.50
N ILE A 206 -3.48 5.27 -6.81
CA ILE A 206 -2.49 6.33 -6.75
C ILE A 206 -1.60 6.14 -5.53
N TYR A 207 -0.30 6.04 -5.75
CA TYR A 207 0.73 5.84 -4.71
C TYR A 207 1.82 6.91 -4.80
N GLY A 208 2.59 7.07 -3.72
CA GLY A 208 3.80 7.90 -3.70
C GLY A 208 3.59 9.37 -4.05
N PHE A 209 2.35 9.86 -3.92
CA PHE A 209 1.98 11.19 -4.39
C PHE A 209 2.61 12.28 -3.52
N SER A 210 3.57 13.01 -4.08
CA SER A 210 4.36 14.01 -3.35
C SER A 210 4.64 15.23 -4.20
N ILE A 211 4.75 16.38 -3.52
CA ILE A 211 5.24 17.65 -4.06
C ILE A 211 6.38 18.11 -3.13
N LEU A 212 7.49 18.58 -3.70
CA LEU A 212 8.60 19.14 -2.94
C LEU A 212 8.11 20.25 -1.98
N PRO A 213 8.60 20.30 -0.72
CA PRO A 213 8.10 21.22 0.30
C PRO A 213 8.04 22.70 -0.15
N GLU A 214 9.05 23.18 -0.86
CA GLU A 214 9.14 24.56 -1.35
C GLU A 214 8.08 24.91 -2.42
N TYR A 215 7.45 23.90 -3.03
CA TYR A 215 6.39 24.04 -4.04
C TYR A 215 4.98 23.77 -3.49
N GLN A 216 4.85 23.35 -2.23
CA GLN A 216 3.56 23.09 -1.59
C GLN A 216 2.75 24.37 -1.35
N GLY A 217 1.45 24.22 -1.10
CA GLY A 217 0.54 25.36 -0.86
C GLY A 217 0.18 26.18 -2.10
N ARG A 218 0.70 25.84 -3.29
CA ARG A 218 0.47 26.57 -4.56
C ARG A 218 -0.61 25.94 -5.44
N GLY A 219 -1.33 24.94 -4.95
CA GLY A 219 -2.37 24.22 -5.70
C GLY A 219 -1.85 23.20 -6.73
N ILE A 220 -0.54 22.96 -6.82
CA ILE A 220 0.08 22.04 -7.79
C ILE A 220 -0.45 20.61 -7.60
N GLY A 221 -0.45 20.10 -6.37
CA GLY A 221 -0.96 18.76 -6.08
C GLY A 221 -2.43 18.58 -6.48
N ARG A 222 -3.27 19.59 -6.23
CA ARG A 222 -4.69 19.55 -6.64
C ARG A 222 -4.84 19.43 -8.15
N LYS A 223 -4.06 20.19 -8.91
CA LYS A 223 -4.04 20.13 -10.37
C LYS A 223 -3.57 18.76 -10.88
N ALA A 224 -2.48 18.24 -10.32
CA ALA A 224 -1.96 16.93 -10.69
C ALA A 224 -2.96 15.81 -10.40
N LEU A 225 -3.59 15.84 -9.22
CA LEU A 225 -4.59 14.86 -8.83
C LEU A 225 -5.84 14.90 -9.74
N ARG A 226 -6.39 16.09 -10.01
CA ARG A 226 -7.51 16.24 -10.96
C ARG A 226 -7.15 15.70 -12.33
N ARG A 227 -5.95 15.99 -12.83
CA ARG A 227 -5.47 15.54 -14.14
C ARG A 227 -5.42 14.02 -14.21
N ILE A 228 -4.77 13.37 -13.24
CA ILE A 228 -4.63 11.91 -13.27
C ILE A 228 -5.96 11.20 -13.03
N VAL A 229 -6.81 11.72 -12.14
CA VAL A 229 -8.16 11.17 -11.91
C VAL A 229 -8.98 11.25 -13.20
N LYS A 230 -8.99 12.40 -13.88
CA LYS A 230 -9.72 12.58 -15.16
C LYS A 230 -9.22 11.59 -16.22
N GLU A 231 -7.90 11.38 -16.31
CA GLU A 231 -7.31 10.43 -17.24
C GLU A 231 -7.74 8.99 -16.93
N GLN A 232 -7.64 8.55 -15.67
CA GLN A 232 -7.96 7.17 -15.29
C GLN A 232 -9.46 6.88 -15.35
N SER A 233 -10.31 7.79 -14.86
CA SER A 233 -11.76 7.60 -14.89
C SER A 233 -12.31 7.61 -16.32
N SER A 234 -11.78 8.47 -17.20
CA SER A 234 -12.17 8.47 -18.63
C SER A 234 -11.75 7.20 -19.35
N ALA A 235 -10.71 6.51 -18.87
CA ALA A 235 -10.30 5.20 -19.37
C ALA A 235 -11.12 4.04 -18.76
N GLY A 236 -12.09 4.32 -17.90
CA GLY A 236 -13.02 3.34 -17.32
C GLY A 236 -12.56 2.74 -15.98
N TYR A 237 -11.52 3.28 -15.36
CA TYR A 237 -11.06 2.80 -14.04
C TYR A 237 -11.79 3.49 -12.90
N SER A 238 -12.11 2.75 -11.83
CA SER A 238 -12.36 3.37 -10.53
C SER A 238 -11.02 3.85 -9.94
N VAL A 239 -11.00 5.03 -9.31
CA VAL A 239 -9.75 5.64 -8.85
C VAL A 239 -9.69 5.64 -7.32
N HIS A 240 -8.59 5.12 -6.79
CA HIS A 240 -8.39 4.89 -5.36
C HIS A 240 -7.05 5.44 -4.90
N LEU A 241 -6.97 5.76 -3.61
CA LEU A 241 -5.73 6.12 -2.93
C LEU A 241 -5.83 5.76 -1.44
N GLU A 242 -4.70 5.86 -0.75
CA GLU A 242 -4.63 5.70 0.70
C GLU A 242 -3.98 6.92 1.33
N VAL A 243 -4.39 7.22 2.55
CA VAL A 243 -3.89 8.37 3.29
C VAL A 243 -3.92 8.12 4.79
N GLU A 244 -2.85 8.47 5.48
CA GLU A 244 -2.86 8.45 6.94
C GLU A 244 -3.98 9.34 7.49
N THR A 245 -4.77 8.81 8.41
CA THR A 245 -5.94 9.47 9.02
C THR A 245 -5.62 10.79 9.73
N LYS A 246 -4.36 11.00 10.12
CA LYS A 246 -3.87 12.24 10.76
C LYS A 246 -3.28 13.24 9.76
N ASN A 247 -3.20 12.89 8.47
CA ASN A 247 -2.70 13.78 7.43
C ASN A 247 -3.83 14.68 6.91
N ASP A 248 -4.25 15.63 7.75
CA ASP A 248 -5.32 16.59 7.45
C ASP A 248 -5.11 17.37 6.15
N HIS A 249 -3.85 17.63 5.79
CA HIS A 249 -3.53 18.34 4.55
C HIS A 249 -3.86 17.50 3.32
N ALA A 250 -3.43 16.23 3.29
CA ALA A 250 -3.73 15.31 2.20
C ALA A 250 -5.21 14.95 2.15
N LEU A 251 -5.86 14.73 3.31
CA LEU A 251 -7.30 14.49 3.38
C LEU A 251 -8.11 15.61 2.74
N ARG A 252 -7.88 16.87 3.15
CA ARG A 252 -8.56 18.03 2.54
C ARG A 252 -8.29 18.15 1.05
N LEU A 253 -7.08 17.82 0.60
CA LEU A 253 -6.75 17.80 -0.82
C LEU A 253 -7.60 16.75 -1.56
N TYR A 254 -7.63 15.52 -1.07
CA TYR A 254 -8.33 14.40 -1.70
C TYR A 254 -9.85 14.60 -1.72
N GLU A 255 -10.42 14.99 -0.58
CA GLU A 255 -11.85 15.33 -0.47
C GLU A 255 -12.24 16.44 -1.44
N SER A 256 -11.39 17.46 -1.61
CA SER A 256 -11.65 18.56 -2.54
C SER A 256 -11.62 18.19 -4.02
N VAL A 257 -11.14 16.98 -4.35
CA VAL A 257 -11.14 16.40 -5.70
C VAL A 257 -12.20 15.31 -5.83
N GLY A 258 -12.97 15.01 -4.77
CA GLY A 258 -14.10 14.08 -4.79
C GLY A 258 -13.83 12.72 -4.17
N PHE A 259 -12.67 12.51 -3.55
CA PHE A 259 -12.40 11.28 -2.82
C PHE A 259 -13.20 11.20 -1.53
N GLN A 260 -13.69 10.01 -1.21
CA GLN A 260 -14.39 9.70 0.04
C GLN A 260 -13.76 8.47 0.68
N ALA A 261 -13.57 8.50 2.00
CA ALA A 261 -13.08 7.34 2.75
C ALA A 261 -14.14 6.22 2.74
N VAL A 262 -13.72 5.01 2.36
CA VAL A 262 -14.60 3.83 2.29
C VAL A 262 -14.22 2.76 3.33
N HIS A 263 -12.92 2.61 3.61
CA HIS A 263 -12.38 1.66 4.57
C HIS A 263 -11.23 2.29 5.36
N ALA A 264 -10.82 1.60 6.42
CA ALA A 264 -9.65 1.99 7.19
C ALA A 264 -8.80 0.77 7.54
N GLN A 265 -7.49 0.96 7.51
CA GLN A 265 -6.48 -0.01 7.87
C GLN A 265 -5.70 0.51 9.07
N ASP A 266 -5.55 -0.32 10.09
CA ASP A 266 -4.73 -0.02 11.25
C ASP A 266 -3.36 -0.68 11.09
N TYR A 267 -2.32 0.07 11.42
CA TYR A 267 -0.94 -0.38 11.41
C TYR A 267 -0.40 -0.43 12.84
N TYR A 268 0.13 -1.58 13.22
CA TYR A 268 0.69 -1.82 14.55
C TYR A 268 2.18 -2.07 14.45
N GLN A 269 2.97 -1.34 15.21
CA GLN A 269 4.39 -1.60 15.35
C GLN A 269 4.61 -2.82 16.25
N TYR A 270 5.48 -3.73 15.79
CA TYR A 270 5.87 -4.90 16.56
C TYR A 270 7.38 -4.94 16.73
N GLU A 271 7.83 -5.20 17.96
CA GLU A 271 9.24 -5.42 18.26
C GLU A 271 9.51 -6.91 18.39
N CYS A 272 10.46 -7.40 17.60
CA CYS A 272 10.97 -8.77 17.72
C CYS A 272 11.64 -8.97 19.10
N ARG A 273 10.90 -9.57 20.03
CA ARG A 273 11.45 -10.07 21.30
C ARG A 273 12.32 -11.31 21.10
#